data_AF-A0A6M7XZI7-F1
#
_entry.id   AF-A0A6M7XZI7-F1
#
_cell.length_a   1.000
_cell.length_b   1.000
_cell.length_c   1.000
_cell.angle_alpha   90.00
_cell.angle_beta   90.00
_cell.angle_gamma   90.00
#
_symmetry.space_group_name_H-M   'P 1'
#
loop_
_entity.id
_entity.type
_entity.pdbx_description
1 polymer ?
#
loop_
_entity_poly.entity_id
_entity_poly.type
_entity_poly.pdbx_seq_one_letter_code
_entity_poly.pdbx_strand_id
1 'polypeptide(L)' 'MAHDSEDHAGPQALDVLAQSVAKETGISEEEARELIRLIGTDRNSLLREARQLLRRRPP' A
#
# COMPACT_ATOMS: atom_id res chain seq x y z
N MET A 1 -15.20 29.18 2.60
CA MET A 1 -14.91 28.23 3.70
C MET A 1 -13.62 27.54 3.36
N ALA A 2 -12.70 27.51 4.33
CA ALA A 2 -11.36 27.00 4.17
C ALA A 2 -11.37 25.50 3.84
N HIS A 3 -10.30 25.12 3.15
CA HIS A 3 -9.92 23.82 2.64
C HIS A 3 -9.91 22.76 3.77
N ASP A 4 -10.99 22.00 3.93
CA ASP A 4 -11.02 20.78 4.75
C ASP A 4 -10.54 19.61 3.88
N SER A 5 -9.23 19.58 3.63
CA SER A 5 -8.53 18.41 3.10
C SER A 5 -7.74 17.82 4.25
N GLU A 6 -8.45 17.19 5.18
CA GLU A 6 -7.85 16.46 6.29
C GLU A 6 -8.39 15.02 6.28
N ASP A 7 -7.63 14.16 5.62
CA ASP A 7 -7.22 12.85 6.15
C ASP A 7 -8.31 11.96 6.79
N HIS A 8 -9.44 11.80 6.12
CA HIS A 8 -10.37 10.70 6.43
C HIS A 8 -10.08 9.45 5.59
N ALA A 9 -8.80 9.17 5.30
CA ALA A 9 -8.39 7.80 5.04
C ALA A 9 -8.43 7.05 6.38
N GLY A 10 -9.65 6.84 6.90
CA GLY A 10 -9.85 5.98 8.06
C GLY A 10 -9.20 4.62 7.82
N PRO A 11 -8.95 3.81 8.87
CA PRO A 11 -8.25 2.52 8.75
C PRO A 11 -8.77 1.64 7.60
N GLN A 12 -10.04 1.80 7.24
CA GLN A 12 -10.71 1.17 6.10
C GLN A 12 -10.12 1.52 4.72
N ALA A 13 -9.71 2.77 4.46
CA ALA A 13 -9.14 3.19 3.18
C ALA A 13 -7.73 2.60 2.97
N LEU A 14 -6.94 2.53 4.04
CA LEU A 14 -5.63 1.89 4.04
C LEU A 14 -5.76 0.38 3.81
N ASP A 15 -6.80 -0.23 4.38
CA ASP A 15 -7.11 -1.65 4.17
C ASP A 15 -7.47 -1.97 2.72
N VAL A 16 -8.33 -1.16 2.10
CA VAL A 16 -8.70 -1.32 0.69
C VAL A 16 -7.47 -1.14 -0.22
N LEU A 17 -6.59 -0.19 0.10
CA LEU A 17 -5.35 0.00 -0.64
C LEU A 17 -4.39 -1.18 -0.45
N ALA A 18 -4.22 -1.67 0.78
CA ALA A 18 -3.37 -2.83 1.07
C ALA A 18 -3.85 -4.08 0.32
N GLN A 19 -5.15 -4.35 0.34
CA GLN A 19 -5.75 -5.48 -0.36
C GLN A 19 -5.59 -5.36 -1.89
N SER A 20 -5.75 -4.15 -2.44
CA SER A 20 -5.55 -3.91 -3.88
C SER A 20 -4.11 -4.15 -4.29
N VAL A 21 -3.14 -3.62 -3.53
CA VAL A 21 -1.71 -3.82 -3.78
C VAL A 21 -1.32 -5.30 -3.63
N ALA A 22 -1.81 -5.97 -2.59
CA ALA A 22 -1.59 -7.39 -2.36
C ALA A 22 -2.10 -8.23 -3.54
N LYS A 23 -3.32 -7.94 -4.02
CA LYS A 23 -3.92 -8.66 -5.15
C LYS A 23 -3.21 -8.41 -6.48
N GLU A 24 -2.74 -7.20 -6.72
CA GLU A 24 -2.08 -6.83 -7.98
C GLU A 24 -0.63 -7.30 -8.05
N THR A 25 0.05 -7.39 -6.92
CA THR A 25 1.47 -7.75 -6.87
C THR A 25 1.65 -9.21 -6.49
N GLY A 26 0.74 -9.78 -5.71
CA GLY A 26 0.84 -11.14 -5.17
C GLY A 26 1.55 -11.22 -3.82
N ILE A 27 1.84 -10.08 -3.17
CA ILE A 27 2.34 -10.05 -1.79
C ILE A 27 1.20 -10.21 -0.76
N SER A 28 1.53 -10.50 0.48
CA SER A 28 0.54 -10.57 1.57
C SER A 28 -0.01 -9.19 1.95
N GLU A 29 -1.25 -9.12 2.42
CA GLU A 29 -1.88 -7.88 2.90
C GLU A 29 -1.08 -7.21 4.02
N GLU A 30 -0.40 -7.99 4.86
CA GLU A 30 0.52 -7.48 5.89
C GLU A 30 1.72 -6.75 5.28
N GLU A 31 2.38 -7.34 4.26
CA GLU A 31 3.47 -6.67 3.55
C GLU A 31 2.98 -5.41 2.83
N ALA A 32 1.77 -5.46 2.24
CA ALA A 32 1.18 -4.29 1.60
C ALA A 32 0.88 -3.16 2.62
N ARG A 33 0.35 -3.48 3.80
CA ARG A 33 0.15 -2.50 4.88
C ARG A 33 1.47 -1.94 5.38
N GLU A 34 2.50 -2.77 5.49
CA GLU A 34 3.82 -2.34 5.93
C GLU A 34 4.46 -1.38 4.90
N LEU A 35 4.35 -1.70 3.61
CA LEU A 35 4.73 -0.78 2.54
C LEU A 35 3.94 0.54 2.63
N ILE A 36 2.62 0.49 2.82
CA ILE A 36 1.80 1.70 2.98
C ILE A 36 2.26 2.55 4.17
N ARG A 37 2.67 1.93 5.27
CA ARG A 37 3.23 2.64 6.44
C ARG A 37 4.63 3.21 6.18
N LEU A 38 5.44 2.54 5.38
CA LEU A 38 6.84 2.92 5.12
C LEU A 38 6.99 4.01 4.05
N ILE A 39 6.25 3.90 2.94
CA ILE A 39 6.34 4.79 1.77
C ILE A 39 5.09 5.65 1.55
N GLY A 40 4.01 5.41 2.29
CA GLY A 40 2.75 6.14 2.20
C GLY A 40 1.73 5.47 1.26
N THR A 41 0.66 6.20 0.94
CA THR A 41 -0.46 5.69 0.13
C THR A 41 -0.25 5.83 -1.39
N ASP A 42 0.98 6.13 -1.84
CA ASP A 42 1.26 6.26 -3.27
C ASP A 42 1.29 4.89 -3.96
N ARG A 43 0.26 4.62 -4.75
CA ARG A 43 0.07 3.32 -5.42
C ARG A 43 1.22 2.97 -6.38
N ASN A 44 1.84 3.95 -7.05
CA ASN A 44 2.92 3.66 -8.00
C ASN A 44 4.19 3.21 -7.27
N SER A 45 4.52 3.89 -6.17
CA SER A 45 5.61 3.52 -5.28
C SER A 45 5.36 2.14 -4.67
N LEU A 46 4.15 1.89 -4.14
CA LEU A 46 3.76 0.61 -3.56
C LEU A 46 3.93 -0.56 -4.54
N LEU A 47 3.45 -0.41 -5.79
CA LEU A 47 3.57 -1.44 -6.81
C LEU A 47 5.02 -1.69 -7.26
N ARG A 48 5.89 -0.68 -7.19
CA ARG A 48 7.32 -0.85 -7.49
C ARG A 48 8.02 -1.61 -6.37
N GLU A 49 7.83 -1.17 -5.13
CA GLU A 49 8.43 -1.80 -3.96
C GLU A 49 7.96 -3.26 -3.81
N ALA A 50 6.66 -3.51 -3.94
CA ALA A 50 6.09 -4.86 -3.88
C ALA A 50 6.69 -5.80 -4.95
N ARG A 51 6.88 -5.31 -6.17
CA ARG A 51 7.56 -6.09 -7.23
C ARG A 51 9.03 -6.32 -6.93
N GLN A 52 9.72 -5.37 -6.29
CA GLN A 52 11.09 -5.59 -5.83
C GLN A 52 11.16 -6.61 -4.68
N LEU A 53 10.21 -6.58 -3.75
CA LEU A 53 10.07 -7.57 -2.67
C LEU A 53 9.93 -8.98 -3.24
N LEU A 54 9.06 -9.17 -4.22
CA LEU A 54 8.90 -10.47 -4.89
C LEU A 54 10.17 -10.93 -5.62
N ARG A 55 10.90 -10.01 -6.25
CA ARG A 55 12.19 -10.34 -6.88
C ARG A 55 13.28 -10.68 -5.86
N ARG A 56 13.16 -10.17 -4.63
CA ARG A 56 14.12 -10.38 -3.54
C ARG A 56 13.79 -11.61 -2.70
N ARG A 57 12.56 -12.09 -2.72
CA ARG A 57 12.14 -13.31 -2.03
C ARG A 57 12.55 -14.51 -2.89
N PRO A 58 13.60 -15.27 -2.52
CA PRO A 58 13.94 -16.50 -3.23
C PRO A 58 12.80 -17.53 -3.02
N PRO A 59 12.65 -18.50 -3.95
CA PRO A 59 11.59 -19.51 -3.89
C PRO A 59 11.67 -20.39 -2.64
#